data_AF-A0AAW0Q1J5-F1
#
_entry.id   AF-A0AAW0Q1J5-F1
#
_cell.length_a   1.000
_cell.length_b   1.000
_cell.length_c   1.000
_cell.angle_alpha   90.00
_cell.angle_beta   90.00
_cell.angle_gamma   90.00
#
_symmetry.space_group_name_H-M   'P 1'
#
loop_
_entity.id
_entity.type
_entity.pdbx_description
1 polymer ?
#
loop_
_entity_poly.entity_id
_entity_poly.type
_entity_poly.pdbx_seq_one_letter_code
_entity_poly.pdbx_strand_id
1 'polypeptide(L)'
;MGIKAALPRYELYLYSAVLAGALIWAGSWILEASSENVNRKAFKESVQPGWHYFGRKMDAADFEWMMWFTTFRNHILFALTGHVIFAKIFSIVASKHRSLIFGLYGALAVLVTMGWTYLALVLSHCLVLYSVALVKQKWLVFAAGLTTLASIKLEPYNAWQEALVTGALICRTSCFMGALVSV
;
A
#
# COMPACT_ATOMS: atom_id res chain seq x y z
N MET A 1 -12.90 6.37 -41.46
CA MET A 1 -12.32 5.27 -42.27
C MET A 1 -11.32 4.54 -41.38
N GLY A 2 -11.67 3.32 -40.94
CA GLY A 2 -10.86 2.56 -40.00
C GLY A 2 -9.67 1.92 -40.70
N ILE A 3 -8.46 2.29 -40.30
CA ILE A 3 -7.23 1.63 -40.76
C ILE A 3 -7.18 0.26 -40.08
N LYS A 4 -7.73 -0.76 -40.74
CA LYS A 4 -7.40 -2.17 -40.46
C LYS A 4 -6.25 -2.58 -41.37
N ALA A 5 -5.07 -2.01 -41.15
CA ALA A 5 -3.85 -2.63 -41.64
C ALA A 5 -3.56 -3.81 -40.71
N ALA A 6 -4.07 -5.00 -41.05
CA ALA A 6 -3.69 -6.19 -40.33
C ALA A 6 -2.17 -6.38 -40.51
N LEU A 7 -1.43 -6.31 -39.41
CA LEU A 7 0.02 -6.47 -39.41
C LEU A 7 0.35 -7.83 -40.07
N PRO A 8 1.30 -7.89 -41.01
CA PRO A 8 1.58 -9.11 -41.74
C PRO A 8 1.88 -10.27 -40.77
N ARG A 9 1.34 -11.45 -41.04
CA ARG A 9 1.43 -12.59 -40.11
C ARG A 9 2.88 -12.93 -39.72
N TYR A 10 3.81 -12.74 -40.64
CA TYR A 10 5.25 -12.97 -40.41
C TYR A 10 5.86 -12.03 -39.36
N GLU A 11 5.48 -10.74 -39.35
CA GLU A 11 5.94 -9.77 -38.34
C GLU A 11 5.42 -10.14 -36.96
N LEU A 12 4.16 -10.59 -36.90
CA LEU A 12 3.54 -11.00 -35.64
C LEU A 12 4.18 -12.28 -35.06
N TYR A 13 4.58 -13.23 -35.92
CA TYR A 13 5.37 -14.40 -35.50
C TYR A 13 6.78 -14.03 -35.05
N LEU A 14 7.41 -13.06 -35.70
CA LEU A 14 8.74 -12.57 -35.30
C LEU A 14 8.68 -11.90 -33.92
N TYR A 15 7.71 -11.01 -33.69
CA TYR A 15 7.53 -10.35 -32.40
C TYR A 15 7.17 -11.33 -31.27
N SER A 16 6.32 -12.33 -31.55
CA SER A 16 5.99 -13.35 -30.55
C SER A 16 7.17 -14.26 -30.24
N ALA A 17 8.01 -14.60 -31.23
CA ALA A 17 9.22 -15.38 -31.02
C ALA A 17 10.25 -14.61 -30.17
N VAL A 18 10.46 -13.32 -30.45
CA VAL A 18 11.37 -12.46 -29.67
C VAL A 18 10.86 -12.31 -28.24
N LEU A 19 9.56 -12.07 -28.05
CA LEU A 19 8.94 -11.97 -26.72
C LEU A 19 9.07 -13.29 -25.96
N ALA A 20 8.79 -14.43 -26.61
CA ALA A 20 8.93 -15.74 -26.00
C ALA A 20 10.38 -16.03 -25.60
N GLY A 21 11.35 -15.68 -26.45
CA GLY A 21 12.77 -15.80 -26.13
C GLY A 21 13.18 -14.94 -24.94
N ALA A 22 12.72 -13.69 -24.90
CA ALA A 22 12.97 -12.79 -23.77
C ALA A 22 12.35 -13.30 -22.46
N LEU A 23 11.13 -13.85 -22.53
CA LEU A 23 10.45 -14.44 -21.38
C LEU A 23 11.15 -15.71 -20.88
N ILE A 24 11.61 -16.59 -21.79
CA ILE A 24 12.37 -17.79 -21.43
C ILE A 24 13.70 -17.40 -20.79
N TRP A 25 14.40 -16.41 -21.33
CA TRP A 25 15.66 -15.91 -20.79
C TRP A 25 15.49 -15.24 -19.42
N ALA A 26 14.48 -14.38 -19.26
CA ALA A 26 14.17 -13.79 -17.96
C ALA A 26 13.76 -14.88 -16.95
N GLY A 27 12.98 -15.86 -17.39
CA GLY A 27 12.57 -17.02 -16.60
C GLY A 27 13.76 -17.85 -16.13
N SER A 28 14.77 -18.08 -16.97
CA SER A 28 15.96 -18.84 -16.58
C SER A 28 16.75 -18.15 -15.48
N TRP A 29 16.92 -16.82 -15.56
CA TRP A 29 17.55 -16.03 -14.51
C TRP A 29 16.78 -16.08 -13.18
N ILE A 30 15.45 -15.99 -13.25
CA ILE A 30 14.59 -16.10 -12.06
C ILE A 30 14.70 -17.49 -11.43
N LEU A 31 14.70 -18.55 -12.25
CA LEU A 31 14.83 -19.93 -11.78
C LEU A 31 16.21 -20.19 -11.15
N GLU A 32 17.27 -19.70 -11.78
CA GLU A 32 18.64 -19.81 -11.27
C GLU A 32 18.76 -19.08 -9.92
N ALA A 33 18.39 -17.81 -9.86
CA ALA A 33 18.38 -17.03 -8.63
C ALA A 33 17.49 -17.68 -7.53
N SER A 34 16.34 -18.24 -7.89
CA SER A 34 15.48 -18.95 -6.93
C SER A 34 16.15 -20.21 -6.40
N SER A 35 16.76 -21.02 -7.28
CA SER A 35 17.40 -22.28 -6.91
C SER A 35 18.61 -22.09 -5.98
N GLU A 36 19.40 -21.04 -6.20
CA GLU A 36 20.54 -20.67 -5.36
C GLU A 36 20.08 -20.27 -3.94
N ASN A 37 18.93 -19.61 -3.83
CA ASN A 37 18.39 -19.16 -2.55
C ASN A 37 17.59 -20.24 -1.79
N VAL A 38 17.01 -21.23 -2.48
CA VAL A 38 16.26 -22.35 -1.87
C VAL A 38 17.15 -23.23 -0.97
N ASN A 39 18.44 -23.35 -1.28
CA ASN A 39 19.37 -24.19 -0.52
C ASN A 39 20.08 -23.46 0.64
N ARG A 40 19.83 -22.16 0.82
CA ARG A 40 20.41 -21.39 1.91
C ARG A 40 19.78 -21.82 3.23
N LYS A 41 20.57 -22.38 4.16
CA LYS A 41 20.10 -22.81 5.49
C LYS A 41 19.32 -21.72 6.25
N ALA A 42 19.67 -20.45 6.04
CA ALA A 42 18.96 -19.30 6.59
C ALA A 42 17.48 -19.20 6.15
N PHE A 43 17.15 -19.62 4.92
CA PHE A 43 15.75 -19.66 4.43
C PHE A 43 14.97 -20.82 5.07
N LYS A 44 15.63 -21.95 5.34
CA LYS A 44 14.99 -23.08 6.04
C LYS A 44 14.70 -22.79 7.51
N GLU A 45 15.53 -21.97 8.17
CA GLU A 45 15.30 -21.51 9.55
C GLU A 45 14.23 -20.41 9.64
N SER A 46 14.10 -19.56 8.61
CA SER A 46 13.05 -18.55 8.55
C SER A 46 11.67 -19.11 8.22
N VAL A 47 11.60 -20.27 7.57
CA VAL A 47 10.33 -20.94 7.27
C VAL A 47 9.86 -21.76 8.47
N GLN A 48 9.13 -21.11 9.37
CA GLN A 48 8.60 -21.73 10.58
C GLN A 48 7.40 -22.65 10.28
N PRO A 49 7.27 -23.81 10.96
CA PRO A 49 6.07 -24.62 10.89
C PRO A 49 4.91 -23.89 11.59
N GLY A 50 4.02 -23.28 10.80
CA GLY A 50 2.88 -22.48 11.26
C GLY A 50 1.76 -22.41 10.22
N TRP A 51 0.65 -21.73 10.57
CA TRP A 51 -0.64 -21.69 9.85
C TRP A 51 -0.56 -21.82 8.32
N HIS A 52 -1.19 -22.87 7.81
CA HIS A 52 -1.24 -23.24 6.39
C HIS A 52 -2.53 -22.74 5.72
N TYR A 53 -2.60 -21.47 5.33
CA TYR A 53 -3.63 -21.06 4.35
C TYR A 53 -3.07 -21.44 2.97
N PHE A 54 -3.55 -22.57 2.41
CA PHE A 54 -3.13 -23.16 1.13
C PHE A 54 -1.82 -23.98 1.11
N GLY A 55 -1.47 -24.69 2.19
CA GLY A 55 -0.34 -25.64 2.18
C GLY A 55 1.06 -25.03 2.00
N ARG A 56 1.15 -23.70 1.84
CA ARG A 56 2.40 -22.95 1.83
C ARG A 56 2.86 -22.74 3.27
N LYS A 57 4.14 -23.00 3.55
CA LYS A 57 4.74 -22.71 4.86
C LYS A 57 4.87 -21.19 5.03
N MET A 58 4.69 -20.73 6.27
CA MET A 58 4.93 -19.36 6.68
C MET A 58 6.41 -19.02 6.48
N ASP A 59 6.69 -18.02 5.64
CA ASP A 59 8.04 -17.49 5.49
C ASP A 59 8.20 -16.31 6.46
N ALA A 60 8.92 -16.54 7.56
CA ALA A 60 9.20 -15.49 8.55
C ALA A 60 10.35 -14.55 8.14
N ALA A 61 11.05 -14.83 7.02
CA ALA A 61 12.01 -13.87 6.46
C ALA A 61 11.31 -12.76 5.66
N ASP A 62 10.07 -13.00 5.23
CA ASP A 62 9.24 -11.97 4.62
C ASP A 62 8.65 -11.09 5.73
N PHE A 63 9.34 -9.97 5.99
CA PHE A 63 8.92 -8.97 6.97
C PHE A 63 7.52 -8.42 6.68
N GLU A 64 7.12 -8.29 5.41
CA GLU A 64 5.78 -7.79 5.04
C GLU A 64 4.71 -8.84 5.38
N TRP A 65 5.01 -10.12 5.17
CA TRP A 65 4.13 -11.24 5.50
C TRP A 65 3.97 -11.40 7.02
N MET A 66 5.07 -11.34 7.77
CA MET A 66 5.03 -11.43 9.24
C MET A 66 4.26 -10.26 9.85
N MET A 67 4.51 -9.03 9.37
CA MET A 67 3.82 -7.82 9.77
C MET A 67 2.30 -7.87 9.51
N TRP A 68 1.88 -8.37 8.35
CA TRP A 68 0.46 -8.52 7.99
C TRP A 68 -0.28 -9.50 8.91
N PHE A 69 0.30 -10.67 9.17
CA PHE A 69 -0.39 -11.75 9.88
C PHE A 69 -0.31 -11.65 11.41
N THR A 70 0.67 -10.94 11.96
CA THR A 70 0.82 -10.78 13.42
C THR A 70 0.21 -9.47 13.92
N THR A 71 0.78 -8.34 13.53
CA THR A 71 0.43 -7.01 14.06
C THR A 71 -0.80 -6.44 13.37
N PHE A 72 -0.87 -6.50 12.04
CA PHE A 72 -1.89 -5.78 11.28
C PHE A 72 -3.23 -6.52 11.21
N ARG A 73 -3.30 -7.86 11.17
CA ARG A 73 -4.58 -8.59 10.99
C ARG A 73 -5.66 -8.18 11.99
N ASN A 74 -5.33 -8.13 13.27
CA ASN A 74 -6.31 -7.80 14.30
C ASN A 74 -6.61 -6.28 14.36
N HIS A 75 -5.58 -5.44 14.17
CA HIS A 75 -5.72 -3.99 14.24
C HIS A 75 -6.40 -3.39 13.00
N ILE A 76 -6.11 -3.88 11.78
CA ILE A 76 -6.77 -3.45 10.54
C ILE A 76 -8.24 -3.82 10.57
N LEU A 77 -8.58 -5.05 10.95
CA LEU A 77 -9.98 -5.48 10.97
C LEU A 77 -10.79 -4.62 11.93
N PHE A 78 -10.27 -4.37 13.14
CA PHE A 78 -10.91 -3.47 14.09
C PHE A 78 -10.99 -2.02 13.57
N ALA A 79 -9.91 -1.49 13.02
CA ALA A 79 -9.87 -0.12 12.50
C ALA A 79 -10.81 0.08 11.30
N LEU A 80 -10.81 -0.84 10.33
CA LEU A 80 -11.68 -0.78 9.14
C LEU A 80 -13.16 -0.95 9.53
N THR A 81 -13.48 -1.93 10.37
CA THR A 81 -14.86 -2.13 10.84
C THR A 81 -15.33 -0.94 11.66
N GLY A 82 -14.50 -0.42 12.57
CA GLY A 82 -14.79 0.80 13.34
C GLY A 82 -14.99 2.03 12.46
N HIS A 83 -14.15 2.21 11.44
CA HIS A 83 -14.25 3.32 10.50
C HIS A 83 -15.54 3.26 9.66
N VAL A 84 -15.93 2.07 9.20
CA VAL A 84 -17.19 1.86 8.45
C VAL A 84 -18.41 2.12 9.32
N ILE A 85 -18.42 1.62 10.57
CA ILE A 85 -19.51 1.84 11.53
C ILE A 85 -19.62 3.32 11.87
N PHE A 86 -18.49 3.97 12.20
CA PHE A 86 -18.43 5.40 12.49
C PHE A 86 -18.94 6.25 11.31
N ALA A 87 -18.46 5.96 10.10
CA ALA A 87 -18.88 6.66 8.89
C ALA A 87 -20.38 6.50 8.64
N LYS A 88 -20.94 5.31 8.90
CA LYS A 88 -22.36 5.03 8.69
C LYS A 88 -23.25 5.73 9.72
N ILE A 89 -22.85 5.75 11.00
CA ILE A 89 -23.55 6.48 12.07
C ILE A 89 -23.56 7.98 11.75
N PHE A 90 -22.41 8.57 11.40
CA PHE A 90 -22.33 10.00 11.09
C PHE A 90 -23.04 10.39 9.80
N SER A 91 -23.06 9.49 8.80
CA SER A 91 -23.85 9.71 7.58
C SER A 91 -25.34 9.86 7.90
N ILE A 92 -25.86 9.07 8.85
CA ILE A 92 -27.26 9.13 9.28
C ILE A 92 -27.54 10.37 10.15
N VAL A 93 -26.64 10.71 11.08
CA VAL A 93 -26.83 11.80 12.05
C VAL A 93 -26.61 13.20 11.46
N ALA A 94 -25.63 13.38 10.57
CA ALA A 94 -25.18 14.71 10.14
C ALA A 94 -25.12 14.81 8.60
N SER A 95 -26.28 14.74 7.94
CA SER A 95 -26.37 14.69 6.47
C SER A 95 -25.86 15.94 5.75
N LYS A 96 -25.94 17.11 6.40
CA LYS A 96 -25.70 18.41 5.77
C LYS A 96 -24.22 18.81 5.68
N HIS A 97 -23.36 18.30 6.58
CA HIS A 97 -21.94 18.68 6.67
C HIS A 97 -20.98 17.48 6.56
N ARG A 98 -21.42 16.38 5.92
CA ARG A 98 -20.67 15.11 5.83
C ARG A 98 -19.23 15.29 5.35
N SER A 99 -19.00 16.09 4.30
CA SER A 99 -17.66 16.29 3.73
C SER A 99 -16.68 16.96 4.70
N LEU A 100 -17.13 17.98 5.44
CA LEU A 100 -16.31 18.67 6.42
C LEU A 100 -16.02 17.78 7.62
N ILE A 101 -17.01 17.03 8.11
CA ILE A 101 -16.83 16.13 9.25
C ILE A 101 -15.82 15.02 8.91
N PHE A 102 -15.93 14.42 7.72
CA PHE A 102 -14.97 13.40 7.30
C PHE A 102 -13.58 13.97 7.04
N GLY A 103 -13.47 15.18 6.49
CA GLY A 103 -12.19 15.87 6.34
C GLY A 103 -11.52 16.16 7.69
N LEU A 104 -12.29 16.66 8.67
CA LEU A 104 -11.79 16.97 10.01
C LEU A 104 -11.38 15.70 10.76
N TYR A 105 -12.19 14.64 10.65
CA TYR A 105 -11.89 13.34 11.24
C TYR A 105 -10.61 12.73 10.63
N GLY A 106 -10.45 12.80 9.30
CA GLY A 106 -9.22 12.37 8.63
C GLY A 106 -8.00 13.17 9.07
N ALA A 107 -8.14 14.50 9.17
CA ALA A 107 -7.06 15.37 9.65
C ALA A 107 -6.68 15.08 11.11
N LEU A 108 -7.65 14.87 11.98
CA LEU A 108 -7.42 14.48 13.39
C LEU A 108 -6.78 13.10 13.49
N ALA A 109 -7.22 12.13 12.69
CA ALA A 109 -6.63 10.81 12.66
C ALA A 109 -5.15 10.86 12.25
N VAL A 110 -4.79 11.62 11.20
CA VAL A 110 -3.40 11.81 10.78
C VAL A 110 -2.60 12.56 11.85
N LEU A 111 -3.18 13.60 12.45
CA LEU A 111 -2.52 14.38 13.50
C LEU A 111 -2.17 13.54 14.73
N VAL A 112 -3.10 12.69 15.17
CA VAL A 112 -2.91 11.83 16.36
C VAL A 112 -1.97 10.66 16.07
N THR A 113 -2.02 10.07 14.88
CA THR A 113 -1.24 8.86 14.55
C THR A 113 0.17 9.16 14.03
N MET A 114 0.32 10.20 13.21
CA MET A 114 1.57 10.52 12.52
C MET A 114 2.18 11.83 13.03
N GLY A 115 1.37 12.80 13.44
CA GLY A 115 1.82 14.10 13.94
C GLY A 115 1.64 15.25 12.94
N TRP A 116 2.05 16.45 13.35
CA TRP A 116 1.81 17.69 12.61
C TRP A 116 2.56 17.75 11.27
N THR A 117 3.78 17.21 11.21
CA THR A 117 4.62 17.21 10.00
C THR A 117 3.97 16.44 8.86
N TYR A 118 3.42 15.26 9.15
CA TYR A 118 2.74 14.44 8.16
C TYR A 118 1.39 15.03 7.77
N LEU A 119 0.67 15.66 8.69
CA LEU A 119 -0.56 16.40 8.35
C LEU A 119 -0.27 17.53 7.35
N ALA A 120 0.77 18.33 7.59
CA ALA A 120 1.17 19.40 6.67
C ALA A 120 1.57 18.85 5.29
N LEU A 121 2.24 17.71 5.25
CA LEU A 121 2.64 17.04 4.02
C LEU A 121 1.43 16.48 3.25
N VAL A 122 0.46 15.84 3.92
CA VAL A 122 -0.79 15.40 3.27
C VAL A 122 -1.56 16.60 2.72
N LEU A 123 -1.67 17.69 3.48
CA LEU A 123 -2.32 18.92 3.02
C LEU A 123 -1.60 19.53 1.81
N SER A 124 -0.27 19.51 1.77
CA SER A 124 0.49 20.01 0.62
C SER A 124 0.22 19.17 -0.64
N HIS A 125 0.13 17.84 -0.51
CA HIS A 125 -0.20 16.95 -1.63
C HIS A 125 -1.62 17.23 -2.14
N CYS A 126 -2.58 17.42 -1.24
CA CYS A 126 -3.94 17.81 -1.58
C CYS A 126 -4.00 19.16 -2.31
N LEU A 127 -3.22 20.15 -1.86
CA LEU A 127 -3.14 21.46 -2.52
C LEU A 127 -2.54 21.35 -3.92
N VAL A 128 -1.45 20.61 -4.09
CA VAL A 128 -0.82 20.39 -5.40
C VAL A 128 -1.79 19.70 -6.36
N LEU A 129 -2.43 18.61 -5.92
CA LEU A 129 -3.41 17.90 -6.75
C LEU A 129 -4.61 18.78 -7.09
N TYR A 130 -5.07 19.61 -6.16
CA TYR A 130 -6.15 20.56 -6.39
C TYR A 130 -5.74 21.62 -7.41
N SER A 131 -4.57 22.24 -7.26
CA SER A 131 -4.02 23.22 -8.19
C SER A 131 -3.88 22.64 -9.60
N VAL A 132 -3.37 21.42 -9.73
CA VAL A 132 -3.20 20.74 -11.01
C VAL A 132 -4.55 20.33 -11.63
N ALA A 133 -5.53 19.95 -10.80
CA ALA A 133 -6.88 19.65 -11.25
C ALA A 133 -7.60 20.88 -11.85
N LEU A 134 -7.31 22.09 -11.36
CA LEU A 134 -7.85 23.34 -11.93
C LEU A 134 -7.37 23.61 -13.36
N VAL A 135 -6.19 23.10 -13.74
CA VAL A 135 -5.60 23.26 -15.08
C VAL A 135 -6.34 22.41 -16.14
N LYS A 136 -7.25 21.51 -15.73
CA LYS A 136 -8.08 20.62 -16.58
C LYS A 136 -7.28 19.74 -17.57
N GLN A 137 -5.97 19.62 -17.38
CA GLN A 137 -5.08 18.80 -18.22
C GLN A 137 -4.90 17.41 -17.61
N LYS A 138 -5.40 16.39 -18.31
CA LYS A 138 -5.42 14.99 -17.84
C LYS A 138 -4.01 14.44 -17.56
N TRP A 139 -3.04 14.80 -18.39
CA TRP A 139 -1.65 14.37 -18.24
C TRP A 139 -0.97 14.95 -17.00
N LEU A 140 -1.24 16.22 -16.67
CA LEU A 140 -0.67 16.86 -15.49
C LEU A 140 -1.24 16.27 -14.21
N VAL A 141 -2.56 16.01 -14.17
CA VAL A 141 -3.19 15.35 -13.01
C VAL A 141 -2.63 13.94 -12.81
N PHE A 142 -2.41 13.20 -13.91
CA PHE A 142 -1.80 11.88 -13.86
C PHE A 142 -0.35 11.91 -13.36
N ALA A 143 0.47 12.81 -13.92
CA ALA A 143 1.86 12.98 -13.51
C ALA A 143 1.95 13.44 -12.04
N ALA A 144 1.15 14.41 -11.62
CA ALA A 144 1.10 14.86 -10.24
C ALA A 144 0.68 13.71 -9.30
N GLY A 145 -0.31 12.90 -9.69
CA GLY A 145 -0.70 11.69 -8.95
C GLY A 145 0.46 10.70 -8.78
N LEU A 146 1.19 10.41 -9.86
CA LEU A 146 2.36 9.53 -9.79
C LEU A 146 3.48 10.11 -8.91
N THR A 147 3.75 11.41 -9.02
CA THR A 147 4.74 12.08 -8.17
C THR A 147 4.33 12.03 -6.69
N THR A 148 3.06 12.28 -6.37
CA THR A 148 2.56 12.15 -4.99
C THR A 148 2.68 10.72 -4.46
N LEU A 149 2.48 9.72 -5.33
CA LEU A 149 2.64 8.31 -4.95
C LEU A 149 4.12 7.96 -4.71
N ALA A 150 5.02 8.48 -5.54
CA ALA A 150 6.46 8.31 -5.37
C ALA A 150 6.95 8.96 -4.07
N SER A 151 6.45 10.15 -3.72
CA SER A 151 6.78 10.84 -2.46
C SER A 151 6.44 10.04 -1.20
N ILE A 152 5.43 9.16 -1.25
CA ILE A 152 5.07 8.29 -0.11
C ILE A 152 6.16 7.22 0.14
N LYS A 153 6.93 6.84 -0.88
CA LYS A 153 8.03 5.88 -0.74
C LYS A 153 9.35 6.52 -0.31
N LEU A 154 9.39 7.84 -0.21
CA LEU A 154 10.54 8.60 0.24
C LEU A 154 10.44 8.92 1.74
N GLU A 155 11.55 9.38 2.32
CA GLU A 155 11.52 9.98 3.65
C GLU A 155 10.64 11.25 3.64
N PRO A 156 9.85 11.50 4.71
CA PRO A 156 9.88 10.85 6.03
C PRO A 156 8.96 9.63 6.19
N TYR A 157 8.17 9.25 5.17
CA TYR A 157 7.18 8.18 5.29
C TYR A 157 7.80 6.80 5.46
N ASN A 158 8.90 6.52 4.75
CA ASN A 158 9.55 5.21 4.85
C ASN A 158 10.03 4.93 6.29
N ALA A 159 10.66 5.92 6.93
CA ALA A 159 11.09 5.83 8.32
C ALA A 159 9.93 5.67 9.30
N TRP A 160 8.79 6.35 9.08
CA TRP A 160 7.59 6.16 9.90
C TRP A 160 6.99 4.75 9.73
N GLN A 161 6.95 4.23 8.50
CA GLN A 161 6.48 2.87 8.22
C GLN A 161 7.37 1.84 8.91
N GLU A 162 8.68 1.97 8.80
CA GLU A 162 9.64 1.11 9.50
C GLU A 162 9.46 1.17 11.03
N ALA A 163 9.22 2.36 11.60
CA ALA A 163 8.97 2.54 13.03
C ALA A 163 7.63 1.94 13.50
N LEU A 164 6.61 1.90 12.64
CA LEU A 164 5.35 1.22 12.90
C LEU A 164 5.52 -0.30 12.90
N VAL A 165 6.30 -0.83 11.95
CA VAL A 165 6.57 -2.27 11.79
C VAL A 165 7.44 -2.82 12.92
N THR A 166 8.47 -2.07 13.32
CA THR A 166 9.40 -2.45 14.41
C THR A 166 8.81 -2.27 15.80
N GLY A 167 7.60 -1.72 15.91
CA GLY A 167 6.87 -1.61 17.18
C GLY A 167 7.31 -0.48 18.10
N ALA A 168 8.24 0.39 17.67
CA ALA A 168 8.66 1.56 18.46
C ALA A 168 7.50 2.54 18.72
N LEU A 169 6.48 2.57 17.87
CA LEU A 169 5.26 3.37 18.06
C LEU A 169 4.19 2.74 18.97
N ILE A 170 4.33 1.47 19.40
CA ILE A 170 3.29 0.75 20.16
C ILE A 170 2.94 1.47 21.47
N CYS A 171 3.90 2.15 22.10
CA CYS A 171 3.64 2.93 23.32
C CYS A 171 2.65 4.10 23.09
N ARG A 172 2.51 4.60 21.85
CA ARG A 172 1.56 5.68 21.51
C ARG A 172 0.22 5.12 21.01
N THR A 173 0.21 3.93 20.40
CA THR A 173 -1.00 3.27 19.87
C THR A 173 -1.80 2.54 20.95
N SER A 174 -1.15 1.96 21.97
CA SER A 174 -1.85 1.37 23.13
C SER A 174 -2.58 2.43 23.97
N CYS A 175 -2.03 3.66 24.07
CA CYS A 175 -2.75 4.79 24.70
C CYS A 175 -4.03 5.17 23.94
N PHE A 176 -4.07 5.00 22.62
CA PHE A 176 -5.24 5.35 21.81
C PHE A 176 -6.41 4.39 22.01
N MET A 177 -6.15 3.08 22.06
CA MET A 177 -7.21 2.08 22.31
C MET A 177 -7.68 2.09 23.78
N GLY A 178 -6.81 2.47 24.73
CA GLY A 178 -7.21 2.68 26.13
C GLY A 178 -8.09 3.92 26.33
N ALA A 179 -7.81 5.02 25.61
CA ALA A 179 -8.59 6.25 25.69
C ALA A 179 -9.98 6.14 25.02
N LEU A 180 -10.12 5.32 23.96
CA LEU A 180 -11.40 5.12 23.28
C LEU A 180 -12.37 4.16 24.01
N VAL A 181 -11.87 3.37 24.98
CA VAL A 181 -12.65 2.43 25.81
C VAL A 181 -13.00 3.04 27.18
N SER A 182 -12.46 4.21 27.51
CA SER A 182 -12.66 4.88 28.80
C SER A 182 -13.65 6.07 28.72
N VAL A 183 -14.52 6.11 27.71
CA VAL A 183 -15.67 7.03 27.61
C VAL A 183 -16.96 6.22 27.56
#